data_AF-A0A524PLE4-F1
#
_entry.id   AF-A0A524PLE4-F1
#
_cell.length_a   1.000
_cell.length_b   1.000
_cell.length_c   1.000
_cell.angle_alpha   90.00
_cell.angle_beta   90.00
_cell.angle_gamma   90.00
#
_symmetry.space_group_name_H-M   'P 1'
#
loop_
_entity.id
_entity.type
_entity.pdbx_description
1 polymer ?
#
loop_
_entity_poly.entity_id
_entity_poly.type
_entity_poly.pdbx_seq_one_letter_code
_entity_poly.pdbx_strand_id
1 'polypeptide(L)'
;LERACDRSFTGGWVRICTTGADVLVLTNNRERAVERTDTRREKAGGKPNPGARHYSANMEDYLEAIRTLSDTHTPVTVTQLSDALEVSKPSVTAAIARLSGEGLVDHAKYGAIALTVRGKAVADDVCRRHTALKTFLTEILGVSGDTAEGDACKLEHHLSHDSSVRLTRFIAYVLQDARGRPEWLEEFVESLNGPLPGQSRRTEIETVPPLPRGEHDVRMA
;
A
#
# COMPACT_ATOMS: atom_id res chain seq x y z
N LEU A 1 25.33 1.71 23.40
CA LEU A 1 26.15 2.93 23.55
C LEU A 1 26.69 3.29 22.15
N GLU A 2 25.78 3.56 21.21
CA GLU A 2 25.25 4.91 20.94
C GLU A 2 26.35 5.84 20.39
N ARG A 3 26.32 6.03 19.07
CA ARG A 3 26.83 7.25 18.44
C ARG A 3 25.64 7.95 17.83
N ALA A 4 25.35 9.11 18.36
CA ALA A 4 24.33 10.03 17.91
C ALA A 4 24.84 10.88 16.73
N CYS A 5 23.88 11.24 15.88
CA CYS A 5 23.71 12.52 15.19
C CYS A 5 24.77 12.95 14.16
N ASP A 6 24.37 13.00 12.88
CA ASP A 6 24.36 14.30 12.19
C ASP A 6 23.20 14.36 11.17
N ARG A 7 22.33 15.36 11.37
CA ARG A 7 21.27 15.80 10.47
C ARG A 7 21.79 17.04 9.77
N SER A 8 22.11 16.95 8.48
CA SER A 8 22.15 18.14 7.63
C SER A 8 22.15 17.75 6.15
N PHE A 9 20.95 17.62 5.58
CA PHE A 9 20.74 18.02 4.18
C PHE A 9 19.38 18.68 4.04
N THR A 10 19.41 20.01 4.13
CA THR A 10 18.37 20.91 3.65
C THR A 10 18.28 20.80 2.13
N GLY A 11 17.28 20.08 1.63
CA GLY A 11 17.03 19.96 0.19
C GLY A 11 15.67 19.35 -0.11
N GLY A 12 14.64 20.21 -0.12
CA GLY A 12 13.36 20.02 -0.83
C GLY A 12 12.74 18.62 -0.76
N TRP A 13 12.04 18.32 0.33
CA TRP A 13 11.10 17.21 0.38
C TRP A 13 9.97 17.50 -0.61
N VAL A 14 9.85 16.68 -1.65
CA VAL A 14 8.57 16.55 -2.34
C VAL A 14 7.62 16.01 -1.29
N ARG A 15 6.74 16.89 -0.83
CA ARG A 15 5.64 16.60 0.10
C ARG A 15 4.70 15.62 -0.60
N ILE A 16 4.91 14.32 -0.40
CA ILE A 16 4.01 13.29 -0.92
C ILE A 16 2.88 13.10 0.09
N CYS A 17 1.67 13.41 -0.36
CA CYS A 17 0.37 13.11 0.25
C CYS A 17 0.06 13.77 1.61
N THR A 18 -0.02 15.10 1.62
CA THR A 18 -0.95 15.84 2.51
C THR A 18 -1.72 16.89 1.73
N THR A 19 -2.68 16.44 0.92
CA THR A 19 -3.85 17.26 0.61
C THR A 19 -5.08 16.47 1.00
N GLY A 20 -5.60 16.79 2.19
CA GLY A 20 -6.97 16.43 2.56
C GLY A 20 -7.91 17.12 1.58
N ALA A 21 -8.32 16.40 0.54
CA ALA A 21 -9.43 16.78 -0.35
C ALA A 21 -9.93 15.62 -1.23
N ASP A 22 -9.14 14.58 -1.50
CA ASP A 22 -9.53 13.49 -2.43
C ASP A 22 -10.08 12.23 -1.75
N VAL A 23 -10.62 12.37 -0.54
CA VAL A 23 -11.57 11.39 0.04
C VAL A 23 -13.00 11.64 -0.47
N LEU A 24 -13.22 12.72 -1.22
CA LEU A 24 -14.50 13.01 -1.85
C LEU A 24 -14.65 12.17 -3.14
N VAL A 25 -15.81 11.56 -3.32
CA VAL A 25 -16.27 10.80 -4.51
C VAL A 25 -15.95 9.29 -4.52
N LEU A 26 -16.46 8.51 -3.56
CA LEU A 26 -16.74 7.08 -3.83
C LEU A 26 -18.07 6.53 -3.26
N THR A 27 -18.99 7.38 -2.79
CA THR A 27 -20.29 6.89 -2.27
C THR A 27 -21.48 7.77 -2.63
N ASN A 28 -21.65 8.17 -3.90
CA ASN A 28 -23.02 8.44 -4.36
C ASN A 28 -23.17 8.35 -5.87
N ASN A 29 -23.70 7.23 -6.35
CA ASN A 29 -24.43 7.23 -7.61
C ASN A 29 -25.58 6.22 -7.54
N ARG A 30 -26.67 6.64 -6.89
CA ARG A 30 -27.98 6.01 -7.03
C ARG A 30 -28.70 6.67 -8.21
N GLU A 31 -29.00 5.84 -9.20
CA GLU A 31 -30.08 5.94 -10.19
C GLU A 31 -30.06 7.12 -11.18
N ARG A 32 -29.83 6.81 -12.47
CA ARG A 32 -30.79 7.15 -13.54
C ARG A 32 -30.50 6.45 -14.88
N ALA A 33 -31.53 5.72 -15.31
CA ALA A 33 -32.06 5.58 -16.67
C ALA A 33 -31.17 5.04 -17.81
N VAL A 34 -31.53 3.80 -18.16
CA VAL A 34 -31.53 3.18 -19.49
C VAL A 34 -31.81 4.16 -20.63
N GLU A 35 -30.94 4.18 -21.64
CA GLU A 35 -31.36 4.39 -23.03
C GLU A 35 -30.46 3.60 -24.01
N ARG A 36 -31.13 2.90 -24.93
CA ARG A 36 -30.56 2.00 -25.95
C ARG A 36 -30.19 2.80 -27.20
N THR A 37 -29.04 2.49 -27.81
CA THR A 37 -28.73 2.43 -29.26
C THR A 37 -27.24 2.07 -29.36
N ASP A 38 -26.68 1.32 -30.31
CA ASP A 38 -27.10 0.42 -31.36
C ASP A 38 -25.82 -0.38 -31.70
N THR A 39 -26.03 -1.57 -32.24
CA THR A 39 -25.09 -2.64 -32.56
C THR A 39 -24.02 -2.29 -33.61
N ARG A 40 -22.72 -2.39 -33.27
CA ARG A 40 -21.68 -2.75 -34.25
C ARG A 40 -20.38 -3.31 -33.64
N ARG A 41 -20.29 -4.64 -33.65
CA ARG A 41 -19.10 -5.46 -33.94
C ARG A 41 -17.76 -5.02 -33.34
N GLU A 42 -17.45 -5.47 -32.13
CA GLU A 42 -16.07 -5.72 -31.70
C GLU A 42 -15.90 -7.17 -31.20
N LYS A 43 -14.80 -7.76 -31.64
CA LYS A 43 -14.47 -9.18 -31.54
C LYS A 43 -14.08 -9.57 -30.12
N ALA A 44 -14.48 -10.79 -29.76
CA ALA A 44 -13.98 -11.65 -28.68
C ALA A 44 -12.73 -11.15 -27.93
N GLY A 45 -12.95 -10.43 -26.83
CA GLY A 45 -12.08 -10.41 -25.67
C GLY A 45 -12.88 -10.96 -24.50
N GLY A 46 -12.46 -12.09 -23.93
CA GLY A 46 -13.13 -12.65 -22.75
C GLY A 46 -13.25 -11.59 -21.65
N LYS A 47 -14.39 -11.54 -20.97
CA LYS A 47 -14.59 -10.62 -19.82
C LYS A 47 -13.38 -10.78 -18.89
N PRO A 48 -12.61 -9.72 -18.59
CA PRO A 48 -11.49 -9.83 -17.67
C PRO A 48 -12.05 -10.30 -16.32
N ASN A 49 -11.47 -11.37 -15.78
CA ASN A 49 -11.82 -11.88 -14.48
C ASN A 49 -11.43 -10.82 -13.43
N PRO A 50 -12.37 -10.22 -12.69
CA PRO A 50 -12.05 -9.14 -11.74
C PRO A 50 -11.23 -9.60 -10.51
N GLY A 51 -10.86 -10.89 -10.44
CA GLY A 51 -10.15 -11.48 -9.31
C GLY A 51 -8.71 -11.96 -9.57
N ALA A 52 -8.16 -11.84 -10.78
CA ALA A 52 -6.78 -12.28 -11.06
C ALA A 52 -5.81 -11.09 -10.97
N ARG A 53 -4.77 -11.19 -10.12
CA ARG A 53 -3.66 -10.23 -10.16
C ARG A 53 -3.02 -10.27 -11.53
N HIS A 54 -3.15 -9.17 -12.27
CA HIS A 54 -2.70 -9.12 -13.65
C HIS A 54 -1.24 -8.67 -13.80
N TYR A 55 -0.60 -8.15 -12.75
CA TYR A 55 0.78 -7.63 -12.80
C TYR A 55 1.60 -8.00 -11.55
N SER A 56 2.93 -8.07 -11.69
CA SER A 56 3.84 -8.31 -10.56
C SER A 56 3.96 -7.06 -9.68
N ALA A 57 4.27 -7.23 -8.39
CA ALA A 57 4.52 -6.13 -7.45
C ALA A 57 5.45 -5.06 -8.04
N ASN A 58 6.62 -5.45 -8.54
CA ASN A 58 7.56 -4.52 -9.18
C ASN A 58 6.93 -3.68 -10.31
N MET A 59 6.00 -4.24 -11.09
CA MET A 59 5.34 -3.48 -12.17
C MET A 59 4.31 -2.49 -11.61
N GLU A 60 3.61 -2.90 -10.55
CA GLU A 60 2.71 -2.03 -9.81
C GLU A 60 3.49 -0.85 -9.19
N ASP A 61 4.66 -1.08 -8.59
CA ASP A 61 5.55 -0.04 -8.03
C ASP A 61 5.86 1.06 -9.06
N TYR A 62 6.26 0.67 -10.28
CA TYR A 62 6.54 1.64 -11.34
C TYR A 62 5.29 2.41 -11.77
N LEU A 63 4.13 1.76 -11.85
CA LEU A 63 2.89 2.42 -12.24
C LEU A 63 2.43 3.43 -11.18
N GLU A 64 2.51 3.06 -9.91
CA GLU A 64 2.27 3.98 -8.79
C GLU A 64 3.25 5.14 -8.80
N ALA A 65 4.56 4.89 -8.94
CA ALA A 65 5.56 5.95 -8.97
C ALA A 65 5.31 6.94 -10.12
N ILE A 66 4.97 6.46 -11.32
CA ILE A 66 4.60 7.33 -12.45
C ILE A 66 3.34 8.14 -12.10
N ARG A 67 2.32 7.51 -11.50
CA ARG A 67 1.07 8.18 -11.11
C ARG A 67 1.32 9.31 -10.12
N THR A 68 2.07 9.03 -9.06
CA THR A 68 2.43 9.98 -8.01
C THR A 68 3.26 11.15 -8.56
N LEU A 69 4.25 10.86 -9.40
CA LEU A 69 5.06 11.91 -10.02
C LEU A 69 4.24 12.76 -11.00
N SER A 70 3.28 12.16 -11.71
CA SER A 70 2.45 12.86 -12.69
C SER A 70 1.48 13.89 -12.08
N ASP A 71 1.12 13.77 -10.79
CA ASP A 71 0.27 14.75 -10.09
C ASP A 71 0.94 16.11 -9.91
N THR A 72 2.27 16.20 -10.04
CA THR A 72 3.04 17.45 -9.86
C THR A 72 3.20 18.29 -11.13
N HIS A 73 2.37 18.05 -12.16
CA HIS A 73 2.31 18.77 -13.46
C HIS A 73 3.60 18.76 -14.31
N THR A 74 4.58 17.93 -13.96
CA THR A 74 5.85 17.82 -14.70
C THR A 74 5.90 16.49 -15.46
N PRO A 75 6.47 16.45 -16.68
CA PRO A 75 6.74 15.20 -17.37
C PRO A 75 7.58 14.24 -16.51
N VAL A 76 7.15 12.99 -16.35
CA VAL A 76 7.90 11.99 -15.59
C VAL A 76 9.12 11.53 -16.40
N THR A 77 10.29 11.55 -15.76
CA THR A 77 11.58 11.17 -16.37
C THR A 77 12.16 9.91 -15.74
N VAL A 78 13.06 9.25 -16.47
CA VAL A 78 13.83 8.10 -15.97
C VAL A 78 14.61 8.45 -14.71
N THR A 79 15.17 9.67 -14.62
CA THR A 79 15.91 10.11 -13.42
C THR A 79 14.98 10.21 -12.22
N GLN A 80 13.80 10.83 -12.36
CA GLN A 80 12.87 10.94 -11.24
C GLN A 80 12.37 9.57 -10.76
N LEU A 81 12.12 8.62 -11.67
CA LEU A 81 11.74 7.26 -11.28
C LEU A 81 12.89 6.49 -10.61
N SER A 82 14.12 6.70 -11.08
CA SER A 82 15.32 6.11 -10.49
C SER A 82 15.51 6.59 -9.05
N ASP A 83 15.31 7.88 -8.82
CA ASP A 83 15.43 8.50 -7.50
C ASP A 83 14.26 8.10 -6.58
N ALA A 84 13.02 8.09 -7.09
CA ALA A 84 11.82 7.77 -6.31
C ALA A 84 11.76 6.28 -5.87
N LEU A 85 12.23 5.37 -6.71
CA LEU A 85 12.22 3.92 -6.43
C LEU A 85 13.57 3.40 -5.90
N GLU A 86 14.58 4.26 -5.78
CA GLU A 86 15.94 3.90 -5.36
C GLU A 86 16.58 2.76 -6.20
N VAL A 87 16.29 2.75 -7.50
CA VAL A 87 16.79 1.75 -8.46
C VAL A 87 17.65 2.39 -9.55
N SER A 88 18.49 1.60 -10.21
CA SER A 88 19.35 2.11 -11.27
C SER A 88 18.56 2.58 -12.52
N LYS A 89 19.03 3.62 -13.22
CA LYS A 89 18.44 4.09 -14.49
C LYS A 89 18.31 2.99 -15.56
N PRO A 90 19.27 2.06 -15.72
CA PRO A 90 19.07 0.89 -16.58
C PRO A 90 17.88 0.01 -16.16
N SER A 91 17.67 -0.21 -14.85
CA SER A 91 16.52 -0.94 -14.32
C SER A 91 15.20 -0.25 -14.68
N VAL A 92 15.14 1.07 -14.50
CA VAL A 92 13.97 1.87 -14.89
C VAL A 92 13.70 1.71 -16.40
N THR A 93 14.73 1.86 -17.23
CA THR A 93 14.59 1.77 -18.69
C THR A 93 14.04 0.39 -19.12
N ALA A 94 14.53 -0.69 -18.52
CA ALA A 94 14.04 -2.04 -18.77
C ALA A 94 12.58 -2.22 -18.32
N ALA A 95 12.22 -1.70 -17.15
CA ALA A 95 10.85 -1.75 -16.65
C ALA A 95 9.87 -0.95 -17.51
N ILE A 96 10.23 0.26 -17.91
CA ILE A 96 9.41 1.10 -18.80
C ILE A 96 9.22 0.45 -20.17
N ALA A 97 10.27 -0.17 -20.74
CA ALA A 97 10.15 -0.92 -21.99
C ALA A 97 9.16 -2.07 -21.87
N ARG A 98 9.18 -2.79 -20.74
CA ARG A 98 8.20 -3.87 -20.46
C ARG A 98 6.78 -3.32 -20.32
N LEU A 99 6.57 -2.30 -19.49
CA LEU A 99 5.26 -1.67 -19.29
C LEU A 99 4.68 -1.08 -20.58
N SER A 100 5.54 -0.55 -21.44
CA SER A 100 5.15 -0.07 -22.77
C SER A 100 4.75 -1.23 -23.70
N GLY A 101 5.50 -2.34 -23.67
CA GLY A 101 5.13 -3.57 -24.39
C GLY A 101 3.78 -4.16 -23.96
N GLU A 102 3.37 -3.94 -22.71
CA GLU A 102 2.05 -4.35 -22.19
C GLU A 102 0.93 -3.31 -22.42
N GLY A 103 1.27 -2.15 -23.02
CA GLY A 103 0.34 -1.07 -23.31
C GLY A 103 -0.16 -0.36 -22.05
N LEU A 104 0.68 -0.27 -21.02
CA LEU A 104 0.39 0.42 -19.76
C LEU A 104 1.03 1.82 -19.74
N VAL A 105 2.16 2.00 -20.41
CA VAL A 105 2.93 3.25 -20.45
C VAL A 105 3.21 3.66 -21.89
N ASP A 106 3.02 4.95 -22.18
CA ASP A 106 3.52 5.60 -23.38
C ASP A 106 4.90 6.20 -23.10
N HIS A 107 5.89 5.81 -23.90
CA HIS A 107 7.25 6.32 -23.82
C HIS A 107 7.73 6.64 -25.24
N ALA A 108 7.61 7.92 -25.62
CA ALA A 108 8.23 8.39 -26.85
C ALA A 108 9.75 8.28 -26.75
N LYS A 109 10.44 8.01 -27.87
CA LYS A 109 11.90 7.95 -27.92
C LYS A 109 12.46 9.32 -27.45
N TYR A 110 13.13 9.34 -26.29
CA TYR A 110 13.61 10.56 -25.59
C TYR A 110 12.51 11.46 -24.99
N GLY A 111 11.30 10.95 -24.81
CA GLY A 111 10.14 11.71 -24.33
C GLY A 111 9.75 11.43 -22.89
N ALA A 112 8.72 12.15 -22.45
CA ALA A 112 8.06 11.95 -21.18
C ALA A 112 7.50 10.53 -21.04
N ILE A 113 7.58 9.99 -19.84
CA ILE A 113 6.90 8.75 -19.47
C ILE A 113 5.48 9.13 -19.04
N ALA A 114 4.47 8.52 -19.66
CA ALA A 114 3.07 8.78 -19.34
C ALA A 114 2.28 7.48 -19.19
N LEU A 115 1.33 7.45 -18.26
CA LEU A 115 0.39 6.34 -18.15
C LEU A 115 -0.62 6.41 -19.30
N THR A 116 -0.82 5.27 -19.95
CA THR A 116 -2.00 5.08 -20.82
C THR A 116 -3.27 5.04 -19.96
N VAL A 117 -4.45 5.06 -20.59
CA VAL A 117 -5.73 4.86 -19.88
C VAL A 117 -5.74 3.55 -19.08
N ARG A 118 -5.18 2.46 -19.63
CA ARG A 118 -5.09 1.17 -18.95
C ARG A 118 -4.10 1.21 -17.79
N GLY A 119 -2.92 1.80 -18.00
CA GLY A 119 -1.91 1.96 -16.96
C GLY A 119 -2.41 2.81 -15.80
N LYS A 120 -3.14 3.88 -16.09
CA LYS A 120 -3.75 4.76 -15.09
C LYS A 120 -4.75 4.00 -14.21
N ALA A 121 -5.63 3.19 -14.80
CA ALA A 121 -6.59 2.41 -14.03
C ALA A 121 -5.91 1.41 -13.07
N VAL A 122 -4.77 0.83 -13.47
CA VAL A 122 -3.99 -0.06 -12.60
C VAL A 122 -3.29 0.73 -11.49
N ALA A 123 -2.62 1.83 -11.85
CA ALA A 123 -1.95 2.69 -10.88
C ALA A 123 -2.93 3.24 -9.83
N ASP A 124 -4.09 3.73 -10.25
CA ASP A 124 -5.13 4.23 -9.35
C ASP A 124 -5.65 3.13 -8.40
N ASP A 125 -5.70 1.86 -8.82
CA ASP A 125 -6.06 0.75 -7.94
C ASP A 125 -4.97 0.44 -6.90
N VAL A 126 -3.70 0.47 -7.30
CA VAL A 126 -2.55 0.30 -6.39
C VAL A 126 -2.53 1.44 -5.35
N CYS A 127 -2.58 2.70 -5.78
CA CYS A 127 -2.59 3.85 -4.88
C CYS A 127 -3.80 3.82 -3.91
N ARG A 128 -4.96 3.34 -4.36
CA ARG A 128 -6.14 3.14 -3.49
C ARG A 128 -5.88 2.09 -2.41
N ARG A 129 -5.20 0.98 -2.75
CA ARG A 129 -4.82 -0.06 -1.79
C ARG A 129 -3.81 0.48 -0.78
N HIS A 130 -2.76 1.16 -1.25
CA HIS A 130 -1.77 1.83 -0.41
C HIS A 130 -2.44 2.75 0.61
N THR A 131 -3.26 3.68 0.11
CA THR A 131 -3.94 4.68 0.93
C THR A 131 -4.86 4.04 1.95
N ALA A 132 -5.65 3.03 1.55
CA ALA A 132 -6.54 2.33 2.47
C ALA A 132 -5.76 1.62 3.59
N LEU A 133 -4.67 0.94 3.26
CA LEU A 133 -3.82 0.27 4.24
C LEU A 133 -3.16 1.26 5.18
N LYS A 134 -2.57 2.33 4.64
CA LYS A 134 -1.96 3.41 5.44
C LYS A 134 -2.96 4.02 6.39
N THR A 135 -4.15 4.42 5.91
CA THR A 135 -5.21 4.99 6.75
C THR A 135 -5.67 4.01 7.82
N PHE A 136 -5.82 2.72 7.50
CA PHE A 136 -6.17 1.72 8.50
C PHE A 136 -5.09 1.59 9.58
N LEU A 137 -3.82 1.51 9.18
CA LEU A 137 -2.68 1.38 10.08
C LEU A 137 -2.57 2.61 10.99
N THR A 138 -2.71 3.82 10.47
CA THR A 138 -2.58 5.05 11.26
C THR A 138 -3.82 5.36 12.09
N GLU A 139 -4.99 5.43 11.46
CA GLU A 139 -6.19 5.98 12.09
C GLU A 139 -6.91 4.97 12.97
N ILE A 140 -6.77 3.67 12.67
CA ILE A 140 -7.48 2.62 13.38
C ILE A 140 -6.53 1.85 14.30
N LEU A 141 -5.33 1.50 13.82
CA LEU A 141 -4.36 0.75 14.62
C LEU A 141 -3.37 1.62 15.41
N GLY A 142 -3.36 2.94 15.20
CA GLY A 142 -2.47 3.86 15.91
C GLY A 142 -0.99 3.69 15.57
N VAL A 143 -0.67 3.08 14.42
CA VAL A 143 0.71 2.91 13.94
C VAL A 143 1.27 4.26 13.53
N SER A 144 2.55 4.50 13.82
CA SER A 144 3.22 5.74 13.42
C SER A 144 3.24 5.90 11.89
N GLY A 145 3.17 7.15 11.41
CA GLY A 145 3.08 7.44 9.98
C GLY A 145 4.17 6.78 9.14
N ASP A 146 5.43 6.82 9.60
CA ASP A 146 6.57 6.24 8.87
C ASP A 146 6.50 4.71 8.80
N THR A 147 6.06 4.06 9.89
CA THR A 147 5.90 2.60 9.91
C THR A 147 4.70 2.19 9.05
N ALA A 148 3.59 2.92 9.15
CA ALA A 148 2.40 2.68 8.36
C ALA A 148 2.66 2.84 6.85
N GLU A 149 3.46 3.82 6.44
CA GLU A 149 3.88 3.98 5.04
C GLU A 149 4.65 2.74 4.55
N GLY A 150 5.70 2.35 5.27
CA GLY A 150 6.55 1.22 4.87
C GLY A 150 5.83 -0.12 4.90
N ASP A 151 4.86 -0.31 5.79
CA ASP A 151 4.04 -1.52 5.85
C ASP A 151 2.94 -1.52 4.78
N ALA A 152 2.31 -0.37 4.50
CA ALA A 152 1.31 -0.25 3.44
C ALA A 152 1.91 -0.56 2.06
N CYS A 153 3.09 -0.01 1.74
CA CYS A 153 3.81 -0.30 0.49
C CYS A 153 4.07 -1.81 0.30
N LYS A 154 4.39 -2.53 1.38
CA LYS A 154 4.62 -3.99 1.28
C LYS A 154 3.31 -4.73 1.10
N LEU A 155 2.26 -4.31 1.80
CA LEU A 155 1.00 -5.06 1.89
C LEU A 155 0.08 -4.84 0.69
N GLU A 156 0.16 -3.69 0.02
CA GLU A 156 -0.76 -3.32 -1.06
C GLU A 156 -0.74 -4.33 -2.20
N HIS A 157 0.45 -4.80 -2.60
CA HIS A 157 0.62 -5.79 -3.67
C HIS A 157 0.24 -7.19 -3.22
N HIS A 158 -0.16 -7.39 -1.97
CA HIS A 158 -0.60 -8.67 -1.40
C HIS A 158 -2.08 -8.68 -1.02
N LEU A 159 -2.77 -7.54 -1.10
CA LEU A 159 -4.20 -7.45 -0.87
C LEU A 159 -5.02 -7.94 -2.07
N SER A 160 -6.07 -8.73 -1.81
CA SER A 160 -7.04 -9.11 -2.86
C SER A 160 -7.99 -7.95 -3.15
N HIS A 161 -8.63 -7.94 -4.33
CA HIS A 161 -9.62 -6.91 -4.66
C HIS A 161 -10.78 -6.87 -3.65
N ASP A 162 -11.36 -8.03 -3.28
CA ASP A 162 -12.45 -8.10 -2.31
C ASP A 162 -12.01 -7.60 -0.92
N SER A 163 -10.81 -7.99 -0.48
CA SER A 163 -10.25 -7.51 0.80
C SER A 163 -10.03 -6.00 0.80
N SER A 164 -9.48 -5.45 -0.29
CA SER A 164 -9.28 -4.01 -0.45
C SER A 164 -10.60 -3.25 -0.39
N VAL A 165 -11.62 -3.69 -1.14
CA VAL A 165 -12.94 -3.06 -1.15
C VAL A 165 -13.59 -3.09 0.24
N ARG A 166 -13.50 -4.22 0.94
CA ARG A 166 -14.06 -4.34 2.31
C ARG A 166 -13.30 -3.48 3.32
N LEU A 167 -11.97 -3.42 3.21
CA LEU A 167 -11.15 -2.57 4.06
C LEU A 167 -11.52 -1.10 3.88
N THR A 168 -11.61 -0.61 2.64
CA THR A 168 -12.02 0.77 2.35
C THR A 168 -13.41 1.07 2.91
N ARG A 169 -14.38 0.15 2.75
CA ARG A 169 -15.73 0.32 3.31
C ARG A 169 -15.72 0.36 4.83
N PHE A 170 -14.92 -0.47 5.48
CA PHE A 170 -14.76 -0.46 6.92
C PHE A 170 -14.19 0.87 7.42
N ILE A 171 -13.13 1.36 6.78
CA ILE A 171 -12.54 2.68 7.11
C ILE A 171 -13.58 3.78 6.96
N ALA A 172 -14.32 3.82 5.85
CA ALA A 172 -15.38 4.81 5.64
C ALA A 172 -16.49 4.70 6.70
N TYR A 173 -16.91 3.49 7.04
CA TYR A 173 -17.92 3.25 8.08
C TYR A 173 -17.46 3.71 9.46
N VAL A 174 -16.18 3.51 9.81
CA VAL A 174 -15.65 3.87 11.13
C VAL A 174 -15.31 5.36 11.23
N LEU A 175 -14.67 5.93 10.20
CA LEU A 175 -14.10 7.29 10.28
C LEU A 175 -14.98 8.37 9.66
N GLN A 176 -15.86 8.02 8.72
CA GLN A 176 -16.62 8.98 7.91
C GLN A 176 -18.14 8.89 8.16
N ASP A 177 -18.55 8.11 9.16
CA ASP A 177 -19.96 8.09 9.58
C ASP A 177 -20.31 9.42 10.26
N ALA A 178 -21.53 9.91 10.00
CA ALA A 178 -22.01 11.19 10.52
C ALA A 178 -22.02 11.29 12.06
N ARG A 179 -21.89 10.16 12.77
CA ARG A 179 -21.78 10.09 14.23
C ARG A 179 -20.38 10.46 14.75
N GLY A 180 -19.38 10.62 13.88
CA GLY A 180 -17.99 10.87 14.26
C GLY A 180 -17.21 9.60 14.63
N ARG A 181 -15.94 9.78 15.05
CA ARG A 181 -15.08 8.67 15.49
C ARG A 181 -15.74 7.94 16.68
N PRO A 182 -15.89 6.60 16.64
CA PRO A 182 -16.51 5.87 17.74
C PRO A 182 -15.69 5.95 19.03
N GLU A 183 -16.37 6.03 20.18
CA GLU A 183 -15.72 6.07 21.50
C GLU A 183 -14.82 4.86 21.75
N TRP A 184 -15.26 3.64 21.39
CA TRP A 184 -14.46 2.42 21.53
C TRP A 184 -13.13 2.47 20.75
N LEU A 185 -13.07 3.27 19.67
CA LEU A 185 -11.83 3.42 18.90
C LEU A 185 -10.84 4.31 19.64
N GLU A 186 -11.33 5.38 20.28
CA GLU A 186 -10.50 6.23 21.14
C GLU A 186 -9.97 5.44 22.34
N GLU A 187 -10.85 4.67 23.01
CA GLU A 187 -10.46 3.76 24.09
C GLU A 187 -9.39 2.75 23.65
N PHE A 188 -9.55 2.19 22.44
CA PHE A 188 -8.56 1.28 21.87
C PHE A 188 -7.21 1.97 21.68
N VAL A 189 -7.18 3.17 21.08
CA VAL A 189 -5.94 3.92 20.83
C VAL A 189 -5.24 4.30 22.14
N GLU A 190 -5.98 4.73 23.16
CA GLU A 190 -5.44 5.00 24.49
C GLU A 190 -4.84 3.75 25.14
N SER A 191 -5.46 2.59 24.92
CA SER A 191 -5.00 1.32 25.48
C SER A 191 -3.69 0.79 24.89
N LEU A 192 -3.25 1.29 23.72
CA LEU A 192 -2.05 0.80 23.02
C LEU A 192 -0.76 0.95 23.84
N ASN A 193 -0.73 1.89 24.79
CA ASN A 193 0.41 2.09 25.70
C ASN A 193 0.27 1.31 27.01
N GLY A 194 -0.81 0.57 27.19
CA GLY A 194 -1.13 -0.23 28.36
C GLY A 194 -0.89 -1.73 28.18
N PRO A 195 -0.98 -2.53 29.26
CA PRO A 195 -0.94 -3.98 29.15
C PRO A 195 -2.17 -4.50 28.40
N LEU A 196 -1.99 -5.55 27.59
CA LEU A 196 -3.10 -6.18 26.87
C LEU A 196 -4.20 -6.66 27.84
N PRO A 197 -5.49 -6.43 27.52
CA PRO A 197 -6.60 -6.92 28.33
C PRO A 197 -6.49 -8.43 28.57
N GLY A 198 -6.64 -8.87 29.83
CA GLY A 198 -6.56 -10.28 30.20
C GLY A 198 -5.14 -10.83 30.37
N GLN A 199 -4.08 -10.03 30.14
CA GLN A 199 -2.69 -10.42 30.41
C GLN A 199 -2.15 -9.82 31.73
N SER A 200 -2.97 -9.82 32.78
CA SER A 200 -2.47 -9.56 34.14
C SER A 200 -1.46 -10.65 34.52
N ARG A 201 -0.18 -10.31 34.42
CA ARG A 201 1.01 -10.96 34.98
C ARG A 201 0.88 -12.48 35.16
N ARG A 202 1.55 -13.26 34.31
CA ARG A 202 2.27 -14.43 34.83
C ARG A 202 3.36 -13.90 35.76
N THR A 203 3.02 -13.61 37.00
CA THR A 203 3.98 -13.53 38.09
C THR A 203 4.67 -14.88 38.18
N GLU A 204 6.00 -14.83 38.27
CA GLU A 204 6.93 -15.92 38.58
C GLU A 204 7.14 -16.96 37.47
N ILE A 205 8.23 -16.79 36.73
CA ILE A 205 9.04 -17.92 36.30
C ILE A 205 9.55 -18.54 37.61
N GLU A 206 8.80 -19.48 38.18
CA GLU A 206 9.35 -20.42 39.14
C GLU A 206 10.51 -21.10 38.41
N THR A 207 11.73 -20.90 38.89
CA THR A 207 12.93 -21.47 38.29
C THR A 207 12.75 -22.98 38.24
N VAL A 208 12.48 -23.54 37.06
CA VAL A 208 12.42 -24.98 36.87
C VAL A 208 13.76 -25.54 37.33
N PRO A 209 13.82 -26.40 38.37
CA PRO A 209 15.08 -26.98 38.80
C PRO A 209 15.69 -27.76 37.63
N PRO A 210 17.02 -27.67 37.42
CA PRO A 210 17.65 -28.33 36.29
C PRO A 210 17.36 -29.83 36.34
N LEU A 211 16.92 -30.38 35.20
CA LEU A 211 16.68 -31.82 35.06
C LEU A 211 17.93 -32.60 35.46
N PRO A 212 17.79 -33.69 36.24
CA PRO A 212 18.93 -34.50 36.62
C PRO A 212 19.60 -35.04 35.36
N ARG A 213 20.91 -34.83 35.23
CA ARG A 213 21.70 -35.44 34.16
C ARG A 213 21.66 -36.94 34.38
N GLY A 214 21.03 -37.67 33.47
CA GLY A 214 21.11 -39.12 33.46
C GLY A 214 22.57 -39.54 33.40
N GLU A 215 22.98 -40.37 34.35
CA GLU A 215 24.25 -41.08 34.29
C GLU A 215 24.25 -41.94 33.03
N HIS A 216 25.06 -41.55 32.04
CA HIS A 216 25.42 -42.46 30.95
C HIS A 216 26.41 -43.48 31.53
N ASP A 217 25.88 -44.59 32.04
CA ASP A 217 26.63 -45.81 32.33
C ASP A 217 27.14 -46.39 30.99
N VAL A 218 28.27 -45.88 30.52
CA VAL A 218 29.02 -46.47 29.40
C VAL A 218 29.75 -47.69 29.96
N ARG A 219 29.05 -48.82 30.02
CA ARG A 219 29.70 -50.12 30.20
C ARG A 219 30.48 -50.47 28.94
N MET A 220 31.79 -50.30 29.01
CA MET A 220 32.76 -50.95 28.14
C MET A 220 33.47 -52.03 28.96
N ALA A 221 33.27 -53.28 28.54
CA ALA A 221 33.95 -54.53 28.95
C ALA A 221 33.86 -54.97 30.41
#